data_AF-A0A8H7UBU2-F1
#
_entry.id   AF-A0A8H7UBU2-F1
#
_cell.length_a   1.000
_cell.length_b   1.000
_cell.length_c   1.000
_cell.angle_alpha   90.00
_cell.angle_beta   90.00
_cell.angle_gamma   90.00
#
_symmetry.space_group_name_H-M   'P 1'
#
loop_
_entity.id
_entity.type
_entity.pdbx_description
1 polymer ?
#
loop_
_entity_poly.entity_id
_entity_poly.type
_entity_poly.pdbx_seq_one_letter_code
_entity_poly.pdbx_strand_id
1 'polypeptide(L)'
;MASHRIKTRSATSDDDADYTGKSILPVNSSKDIDDDFIPTTGEDYLLMVRRQTRKVPAVVVAKPPPAKEKFSTANLPSEYRFRTEHDSTTVENLLPKEAWRLTFIKRFEAVKESLSRQSKLPTTFTKLPHKNDRIQWYRFLYGTDGHTAEAEPISGHAPDVSIIQRISQDLSLKLLFYHIEWLEDSTFTSKQATWLWALLTRLDKVMTSDQLSMLRDVSRKFISMRQVHQDPLDPQVIYLNILITIVAKHFGQADLL
;
A
#
# COMPACT_ATOMS: atom_id res chain seq x y z
N MET A 1 4.40 22.48 40.21
CA MET A 1 5.86 22.27 40.16
C MET A 1 6.13 20.80 39.92
N ALA A 2 6.38 20.39 38.67
CA ALA A 2 6.61 19.00 38.32
C ALA A 2 8.10 18.81 37.98
N SER A 3 8.84 18.21 38.92
CA SER A 3 10.27 17.96 38.82
C SER A 3 10.54 16.85 37.80
N HIS A 4 11.06 17.20 36.62
CA HIS A 4 11.51 16.22 35.62
C HIS A 4 12.88 15.70 36.02
N ARG A 5 12.88 14.46 36.53
CA ARG A 5 14.07 13.70 36.90
C ARG A 5 14.82 13.28 35.63
N ILE A 6 15.90 13.98 35.30
CA ILE A 6 16.82 13.61 34.22
C ILE A 6 17.55 12.33 34.65
N LYS A 7 17.26 11.22 33.98
CA LYS A 7 17.92 9.94 34.18
C LYS A 7 19.30 10.03 33.52
N THR A 8 20.35 10.17 34.32
CA THR A 8 21.74 10.06 33.89
C THR A 8 21.98 8.63 33.37
N ARG A 9 22.30 8.52 32.08
CA ARG A 9 22.64 7.24 31.44
C ARG A 9 24.07 6.88 31.84
N SER A 10 24.18 5.79 32.60
CA SER A 10 25.41 5.09 32.95
C SER A 10 26.23 4.81 31.69
N ALA A 11 27.51 5.19 31.73
CA ALA A 11 28.49 4.87 30.72
C ALA A 11 28.81 3.37 30.76
N THR A 12 28.36 2.62 29.76
CA THR A 12 28.82 1.26 29.50
C THR A 12 28.98 1.04 28.01
N SER A 13 30.22 0.76 27.62
CA SER A 13 30.64 -0.11 26.51
C SER A 13 30.27 0.27 25.08
N ASP A 14 31.16 1.02 24.44
CA ASP A 14 31.95 0.61 23.25
C ASP A 14 31.27 -0.17 22.09
N ASP A 15 30.05 0.17 21.66
CA ASP A 15 29.44 -0.43 20.45
C ASP A 15 28.71 0.56 19.51
N ASP A 16 28.87 1.89 19.68
CA ASP A 16 28.18 2.90 18.84
C ASP A 16 29.08 3.48 17.71
N ALA A 17 30.04 2.70 17.17
CA ALA A 17 31.09 3.21 16.28
C ALA A 17 30.75 3.32 14.78
N ASP A 18 29.55 2.94 14.34
CA ASP A 18 29.32 2.72 12.90
C ASP A 18 28.61 3.86 12.14
N TYR A 19 28.22 4.97 12.79
CA TYR A 19 27.52 6.06 12.07
C TYR A 19 27.91 7.50 12.40
N THR A 20 28.93 7.74 13.24
CA THR A 20 29.41 9.10 13.51
C THR A 20 30.83 9.30 13.00
N GLY A 21 30.95 9.84 11.79
CA GLY A 21 32.18 10.47 11.27
C GLY A 21 33.47 9.68 11.47
N LYS A 22 33.79 8.76 10.54
CA LYS A 22 35.09 8.08 10.52
C LYS A 22 36.23 9.12 10.56
N SER A 23 37.19 8.90 11.45
CA SER A 23 38.35 9.80 11.58
C SER A 23 39.23 9.72 10.33
N ILE A 24 39.45 10.85 9.66
CA ILE A 24 40.22 10.93 8.41
C ILE A 24 41.70 11.25 8.67
N LEU A 25 42.01 11.82 9.84
CA LEU A 25 43.37 12.23 10.20
C LEU A 25 43.89 11.40 11.39
N PRO A 26 45.10 10.83 11.28
CA PRO A 26 45.73 10.13 12.39
C PRO A 26 46.06 11.13 13.50
N VAL A 27 45.72 10.78 14.74
CA VAL A 27 46.09 11.56 15.92
C VAL A 27 46.49 10.58 17.01
N ASN A 28 47.71 10.68 17.48
CA ASN A 28 48.22 9.84 18.55
C ASN A 28 47.69 10.34 19.91
N SER A 29 46.82 9.56 20.57
CA SER A 29 46.09 10.00 21.77
C SER A 29 46.92 9.95 23.06
N SER A 30 48.20 9.58 22.99
CA SER A 30 49.05 9.30 24.16
C SER A 30 49.70 10.53 24.80
N LYS A 31 49.60 11.73 24.21
CA LYS A 31 50.16 12.95 24.79
C LYS A 31 49.14 13.63 25.71
N ASP A 32 49.55 13.90 26.94
CA ASP A 32 48.82 14.76 27.86
C ASP A 32 49.18 16.22 27.63
N ILE A 33 48.29 16.92 26.92
CA ILE A 33 48.38 18.35 26.63
C ILE A 33 47.43 19.10 27.56
N ASP A 34 47.95 20.13 28.24
CA ASP A 34 47.17 21.02 29.10
C ASP A 34 46.26 21.94 28.27
N ASP A 35 45.14 22.41 28.82
CA ASP A 35 44.14 23.18 28.06
C ASP A 35 44.65 24.55 27.58
N ASP A 36 45.64 25.11 28.26
CA ASP A 36 46.28 26.40 27.93
C ASP A 36 47.50 26.26 27.00
N PHE A 37 47.77 25.05 26.50
CA PHE A 37 48.89 24.80 25.59
C PHE A 37 48.62 25.40 24.20
N ILE A 38 49.59 26.17 23.68
CA ILE A 38 49.53 26.69 22.31
C ILE A 38 50.06 25.62 21.34
N PRO A 39 49.22 25.04 20.47
CA PRO A 39 49.63 23.96 19.59
C PRO A 39 50.64 24.46 18.56
N THR A 40 51.81 23.82 18.52
CA THR A 40 52.88 24.15 17.57
C THR A 40 52.84 23.25 16.33
N THR A 41 52.21 22.06 16.44
CA THR A 41 52.06 21.06 15.36
C THR A 41 50.59 20.81 15.03
N GLY A 42 50.29 20.41 13.79
CA GLY A 42 48.94 20.03 13.36
C GLY A 42 48.34 18.85 14.16
N GLU A 43 49.15 17.88 14.56
CA GLU A 43 48.72 16.76 15.42
C GLU A 43 48.32 17.24 16.82
N ASP A 44 49.11 18.13 17.41
CA ASP A 44 48.84 18.69 18.75
C ASP A 44 47.53 19.51 18.73
N TYR A 45 47.28 20.23 17.63
CA TYR A 45 46.02 20.95 17.40
C TYR A 45 44.82 19.98 17.34
N LEU A 46 44.91 18.90 16.57
CA LEU A 46 43.80 17.94 16.46
C LEU A 46 43.53 17.23 17.78
N LEU A 47 44.57 16.95 18.59
CA LEU A 47 44.42 16.37 19.91
C LEU A 47 43.73 17.34 20.88
N MET A 48 44.11 18.62 20.85
CA MET A 48 43.45 19.69 21.59
C MET A 48 41.96 19.78 21.23
N VAL A 49 41.62 19.82 19.94
CA VAL A 49 40.23 19.89 19.47
C VAL A 49 39.42 18.64 19.89
N ARG A 50 39.99 17.43 19.82
CA ARG A 50 39.32 16.21 20.31
C ARG A 50 39.04 16.25 21.81
N ARG A 51 39.93 16.85 22.61
CA ARG A 51 39.71 17.05 24.05
C ARG A 51 38.63 18.09 24.32
N GLN A 52 38.68 19.23 23.62
CA GLN A 52 37.67 20.30 23.77
C GLN A 52 36.27 19.82 23.36
N THR A 53 36.15 19.11 22.24
CA THR A 53 34.87 18.57 21.76
C THR A 53 34.27 17.54 22.70
N ARG A 54 35.07 16.74 23.44
CA ARG A 54 34.58 15.84 24.49
C ARG A 54 33.96 16.59 25.68
N LYS A 55 34.37 17.83 25.94
CA LYS A 55 33.83 18.69 27.01
C LYS A 55 32.53 19.37 26.59
N VAL A 56 32.30 19.54 25.29
CA VAL A 56 31.11 20.17 24.73
C VAL A 56 30.03 19.10 24.47
N PRO A 57 28.76 19.35 24.81
CA PRO A 57 27.67 18.42 24.47
C PRO A 57 27.55 18.21 22.96
N ALA A 58 27.44 16.95 22.53
CA ALA A 58 27.35 16.58 21.11
C ALA A 58 26.12 17.16 20.39
N VAL A 59 25.01 17.34 21.12
CA VAL A 59 23.77 17.93 20.60
C VAL A 59 23.27 18.96 21.60
N VAL A 60 23.07 20.20 21.14
CA VAL A 60 22.48 21.29 21.92
C VAL A 60 21.18 21.72 21.24
N VAL A 61 20.09 21.77 21.99
CA VAL A 61 18.81 22.30 21.51
C VAL A 61 18.66 23.72 22.05
N ALA A 62 18.73 24.70 21.16
CA ALA A 62 18.49 26.10 21.52
C ALA A 62 16.99 26.35 21.74
N LYS A 63 16.67 27.26 22.68
CA LYS A 63 15.29 27.72 22.84
C LYS A 63 14.86 28.47 21.58
N PRO A 64 13.66 28.21 21.03
CA PRO A 64 13.18 28.94 19.87
C PRO A 64 13.08 30.43 20.21
N PRO A 65 13.36 31.32 19.25
CA PRO A 65 13.19 32.76 19.45
C PRO A 65 11.73 33.08 19.81
N PRO A 66 11.46 34.20 20.53
CA PRO A 66 10.09 34.61 20.85
C PRO A 66 9.27 34.70 19.56
N ALA A 67 8.06 34.13 19.60
CA ALA A 67 7.26 33.78 18.45
C ALA A 67 7.17 34.90 17.41
N LYS A 68 7.90 34.75 16.30
CA LYS A 68 7.50 35.39 15.05
C LYS A 68 6.23 34.68 14.58
N GLU A 69 5.31 35.46 14.01
CA GLU A 69 3.98 35.05 13.54
C GLU A 69 3.96 33.60 13.07
N LYS A 70 3.03 32.80 13.63
CA LYS A 70 2.87 31.39 13.31
C LYS A 70 2.95 31.23 11.80
N PHE A 71 3.99 30.54 11.30
CA PHE A 71 4.03 30.18 9.90
C PHE A 71 2.71 29.51 9.56
N SER A 72 1.96 30.08 8.62
CA SER A 72 0.76 29.42 8.10
C SER A 72 1.23 28.07 7.58
N THR A 73 0.90 27.00 8.30
CA THR A 73 1.17 25.65 7.82
C THR A 73 0.33 25.50 6.56
N ALA A 74 0.97 25.64 5.40
CA ALA A 74 0.30 25.44 4.13
C ALA A 74 -0.35 24.06 4.22
N ASN A 75 -1.68 24.02 4.10
CA ASN A 75 -2.38 22.76 4.06
C ASN A 75 -1.79 21.96 2.89
N LEU A 76 -1.40 20.72 3.18
CA LEU A 76 -0.90 19.82 2.17
C LEU A 76 -1.96 19.74 1.05
N PRO A 77 -1.59 19.92 -0.24
CA PRO A 77 -2.55 19.89 -1.33
C PRO A 77 -3.40 18.62 -1.26
N SER A 78 -4.64 18.69 -1.72
CA SER A 78 -5.61 17.57 -1.65
C SER A 78 -5.04 16.26 -2.20
N GLU A 79 -4.17 16.33 -3.21
CA GLU A 79 -3.49 15.19 -3.83
C GLU A 79 -2.54 14.45 -2.89
N TYR A 80 -1.92 15.16 -1.95
CA TYR A 80 -0.96 14.62 -0.98
C TYR A 80 -1.59 14.41 0.40
N ARG A 81 -2.87 14.79 0.59
CA ARG A 81 -3.58 14.57 1.84
C ARG A 81 -3.93 13.08 1.96
N PHE A 82 -3.49 12.46 3.05
CA PHE A 82 -4.03 11.16 3.44
C PHE A 82 -5.54 11.31 3.64
N ARG A 83 -6.35 10.50 2.95
CA ARG A 83 -7.80 10.46 3.23
C ARG A 83 -7.97 10.06 4.69
N THR A 84 -8.32 11.04 5.52
CA THR A 84 -8.71 10.80 6.90
C THR A 84 -9.99 9.97 6.90
N GLU A 85 -10.17 9.17 7.96
CA GLU A 85 -11.30 8.29 8.23
C GLU A 85 -12.70 8.95 8.07
N HIS A 86 -12.75 10.29 7.95
CA HIS A 86 -13.96 11.08 7.72
C HIS A 86 -14.40 11.25 6.25
N ASP A 87 -13.59 10.92 5.25
CA ASP A 87 -14.04 10.90 3.84
C ASP A 87 -14.79 9.61 3.49
N SER A 88 -14.67 8.59 4.34
CA SER A 88 -15.47 7.38 4.29
C SER A 88 -16.67 7.59 5.21
N THR A 89 -17.74 8.21 4.71
CA THR A 89 -19.10 8.07 5.25
C THR A 89 -19.59 6.64 5.02
N THR A 90 -18.82 5.66 5.51
CA THR A 90 -19.25 4.28 5.59
C THR A 90 -20.35 4.22 6.63
N VAL A 91 -21.58 4.16 6.14
CA VAL A 91 -22.75 3.83 6.97
C VAL A 91 -22.41 2.52 7.67
N GLU A 92 -22.19 2.54 8.98
CA GLU A 92 -21.74 1.38 9.77
C GLU A 92 -22.61 0.13 9.50
N ASN A 93 -23.88 0.37 9.15
CA ASN A 93 -24.87 -0.63 8.79
C ASN A 93 -24.52 -1.46 7.54
N LEU A 94 -23.67 -0.96 6.64
CA LEU A 94 -23.27 -1.65 5.41
C LEU A 94 -22.03 -2.54 5.58
N LEU A 95 -21.31 -2.45 6.71
CA LEU A 95 -20.07 -3.20 6.88
C LEU A 95 -20.34 -4.65 7.35
N PRO A 96 -19.66 -5.65 6.75
CA PRO A 96 -19.72 -7.01 7.26
C PRO A 96 -19.06 -7.16 8.63
N LYS A 97 -19.60 -8.05 9.47
CA LYS A 97 -19.03 -8.40 10.78
C LYS A 97 -17.59 -8.88 10.66
N GLU A 98 -16.75 -8.50 11.63
CA GLU A 98 -15.32 -8.85 11.62
C GLU A 98 -15.05 -10.36 11.59
N ALA A 99 -15.80 -11.15 12.38
CA ALA A 99 -15.66 -12.61 12.40
C ALA A 99 -15.94 -13.25 11.03
N TRP A 100 -16.89 -12.69 10.26
CA TRP A 100 -17.17 -13.12 8.90
C TRP A 100 -16.00 -12.80 7.98
N ARG A 101 -15.45 -11.57 8.05
CA ARG A 101 -14.29 -11.15 7.22
C ARG A 101 -13.10 -12.09 7.42
N LEU A 102 -12.75 -12.40 8.67
CA LEU A 102 -11.62 -13.29 8.99
C LEU A 102 -11.84 -14.71 8.47
N THR A 103 -13.04 -15.26 8.65
CA THR A 103 -13.39 -16.60 8.17
C THR A 103 -13.38 -16.67 6.64
N PHE A 104 -13.88 -15.61 5.98
CA PHE A 104 -13.91 -15.49 4.54
C PHE A 104 -12.50 -15.44 3.94
N ILE A 105 -11.59 -14.65 4.51
CA ILE A 105 -10.20 -14.54 4.02
C ILE A 105 -9.47 -15.87 4.13
N LYS A 106 -9.66 -16.62 5.22
CA LYS A 106 -9.10 -17.98 5.34
C LYS A 106 -9.56 -18.91 4.22
N ARG A 107 -10.85 -18.86 3.85
CA ARG A 107 -11.39 -19.64 2.73
C ARG A 107 -10.84 -19.15 1.39
N PHE A 108 -10.72 -17.85 1.21
CA PHE A 108 -10.14 -17.24 0.01
C PHE A 108 -8.69 -17.67 -0.20
N GLU A 109 -7.87 -17.67 0.85
CA GLU A 109 -6.48 -18.16 0.80
C GLU A 109 -6.41 -19.65 0.44
N ALA A 110 -7.29 -20.48 1.00
CA ALA A 110 -7.38 -21.90 0.64
C ALA A 110 -7.75 -22.12 -0.85
N VAL A 111 -8.63 -21.27 -1.41
CA VAL A 111 -8.97 -21.30 -2.84
C VAL A 111 -7.78 -20.87 -3.71
N LYS A 112 -7.03 -19.86 -3.29
CA LYS A 112 -5.81 -19.47 -4.02
C LYS A 112 -4.76 -20.58 -4.01
N GLU A 113 -4.61 -21.25 -2.87
CA GLU A 113 -3.68 -22.37 -2.74
C GLU A 113 -4.12 -23.58 -3.58
N SER A 114 -5.41 -23.90 -3.64
CA SER A 114 -5.88 -24.98 -4.51
C SER A 114 -5.66 -24.64 -5.99
N LEU A 115 -5.89 -23.38 -6.38
CA LEU A 115 -5.68 -22.90 -7.75
C LEU A 115 -4.20 -22.93 -8.17
N SER A 116 -3.27 -22.66 -7.23
CA SER A 116 -1.83 -22.73 -7.50
C SER A 116 -1.31 -24.17 -7.59
N ARG A 117 -1.92 -25.09 -6.83
CA ARG A 117 -1.58 -26.53 -6.84
C ARG A 117 -2.07 -27.25 -8.10
N GLN A 118 -3.16 -26.79 -8.70
CA GLN A 118 -3.67 -27.37 -9.95
C GLN A 118 -2.67 -27.08 -11.08
N SER A 119 -1.83 -28.07 -11.43
CA SER A 119 -0.91 -27.96 -12.57
C SER A 119 -1.69 -27.76 -13.87
N LYS A 120 -1.17 -26.88 -14.74
CA LYS A 120 -1.65 -26.55 -16.10
C LYS A 120 -2.58 -27.64 -16.68
N LEU A 121 -3.88 -27.43 -16.57
CA LEU A 121 -4.87 -28.28 -17.24
C LEU A 121 -4.68 -28.14 -18.77
N PRO A 122 -5.01 -29.17 -19.56
CA PRO A 122 -4.96 -29.07 -21.02
C PRO A 122 -5.80 -27.88 -21.48
N THR A 123 -5.13 -26.95 -22.14
CA THR A 123 -5.64 -25.65 -22.57
C THR A 123 -6.92 -25.83 -23.38
N THR A 124 -8.05 -25.33 -22.89
CA THR A 124 -9.21 -25.09 -23.75
C THR A 124 -8.79 -24.08 -24.84
N PHE A 125 -9.16 -24.35 -26.10
CA PHE A 125 -8.76 -23.62 -27.32
C PHE A 125 -9.26 -22.17 -27.41
N THR A 126 -9.62 -21.52 -26.30
CA THR A 126 -10.04 -20.12 -26.30
C THR A 126 -8.82 -19.23 -26.56
N LYS A 127 -8.86 -18.46 -27.65
CA LYS A 127 -7.85 -17.44 -27.93
C LYS A 127 -8.05 -16.27 -26.97
N LEU A 128 -7.04 -15.97 -26.16
CA LEU A 128 -7.08 -14.81 -25.28
C LEU A 128 -6.89 -13.54 -26.11
N PRO A 129 -7.64 -12.47 -25.85
CA PRO A 129 -7.41 -11.18 -26.48
C PRO A 129 -6.02 -10.63 -26.18
N HIS A 130 -5.56 -9.71 -27.02
CA HIS A 130 -4.29 -9.02 -26.80
C HIS A 130 -4.34 -8.15 -25.53
N LYS A 131 -3.23 -8.05 -24.79
CA LYS A 131 -3.19 -7.39 -23.46
C LYS A 131 -3.67 -5.93 -23.47
N ASN A 132 -3.55 -5.23 -24.59
CA ASN A 132 -3.87 -3.80 -24.70
C ASN A 132 -5.28 -3.54 -25.23
N ASP A 133 -6.01 -4.59 -25.62
CA ASP A 133 -7.24 -4.43 -26.39
C ASP A 133 -8.44 -4.41 -25.46
N ARG A 134 -8.66 -3.26 -24.82
CA ARG A 134 -9.75 -3.05 -23.84
C ARG A 134 -11.11 -3.53 -24.36
N ILE A 135 -11.49 -3.13 -25.57
CA ILE A 135 -12.81 -3.46 -26.14
C ILE A 135 -12.95 -4.96 -26.36
N GLN A 136 -11.91 -5.63 -26.85
CA GLN A 136 -11.96 -7.08 -27.06
C GLN A 136 -12.05 -7.82 -25.72
N TRP A 137 -11.38 -7.34 -24.68
CA TRP A 137 -11.53 -7.89 -23.33
C TRP A 137 -12.94 -7.70 -22.78
N TYR A 138 -13.55 -6.53 -22.93
CA TYR A 138 -14.93 -6.32 -22.51
C TYR A 138 -15.88 -7.32 -23.20
N ARG A 139 -15.76 -7.47 -24.53
CA ARG A 139 -16.53 -8.44 -25.31
C ARG A 139 -16.26 -9.88 -24.89
N PHE A 140 -15.02 -10.22 -24.57
CA PHE A 140 -14.64 -11.56 -24.13
C PHE A 140 -15.27 -11.91 -22.76
N LEU A 141 -15.26 -10.96 -21.82
CA LEU A 141 -15.72 -11.19 -20.44
C LEU A 141 -17.25 -11.12 -20.31
N TYR A 142 -17.88 -10.14 -20.95
CA TYR A 142 -19.31 -9.83 -20.77
C TYR A 142 -20.17 -10.16 -21.98
N GLY A 143 -19.56 -10.34 -23.15
CA GLY A 143 -20.26 -10.51 -24.42
C GLY A 143 -20.57 -9.19 -25.10
N THR A 144 -21.29 -9.26 -26.20
CA THR A 144 -21.85 -8.10 -26.90
C THR A 144 -23.37 -8.13 -26.78
N ASP A 145 -23.94 -7.04 -26.30
CA ASP A 145 -25.31 -6.65 -26.58
C ASP A 145 -25.45 -6.45 -28.09
N GLY A 146 -26.40 -7.15 -28.73
CA GLY A 146 -26.55 -7.28 -30.18
C GLY A 146 -26.93 -6.00 -30.94
N HIS A 147 -26.42 -4.83 -30.55
CA HIS A 147 -26.70 -3.53 -31.15
C HIS A 147 -25.80 -3.18 -32.35
N THR A 148 -24.84 -4.03 -32.71
CA THR A 148 -24.12 -3.93 -33.99
C THR A 148 -24.66 -4.98 -34.95
N ALA A 149 -25.33 -4.53 -36.00
CA ALA A 149 -26.18 -5.28 -36.92
C ALA A 149 -25.52 -6.45 -37.70
N GLU A 150 -24.28 -6.80 -37.40
CA GLU A 150 -23.48 -7.78 -38.15
C GLU A 150 -22.80 -8.86 -37.26
N ALA A 151 -23.03 -8.87 -35.94
CA ALA A 151 -22.41 -9.84 -35.04
C ALA A 151 -23.46 -10.69 -34.29
N GLU A 152 -23.33 -12.02 -34.40
CA GLU A 152 -24.07 -12.99 -33.58
C GLU A 152 -23.95 -12.64 -32.08
N PRO A 153 -24.99 -12.81 -31.27
CA PRO A 153 -24.94 -12.52 -29.84
C PRO A 153 -23.97 -13.49 -29.14
N ILE A 154 -22.72 -13.06 -28.97
CA ILE A 154 -21.71 -13.83 -28.25
C ILE A 154 -21.98 -13.65 -26.76
N SER A 155 -22.43 -14.72 -26.10
CA SER A 155 -22.48 -14.78 -24.65
C SER A 155 -21.05 -14.74 -24.09
N GLY A 156 -20.76 -13.78 -23.19
CA GLY A 156 -19.45 -13.63 -22.57
C GLY A 156 -18.97 -14.90 -21.87
N HIS A 157 -17.66 -15.07 -21.78
CA HIS A 157 -17.06 -16.22 -21.11
C HIS A 157 -17.18 -16.12 -19.59
N ALA A 158 -17.44 -17.25 -18.92
CA ALA A 158 -17.31 -17.35 -17.47
C ALA A 158 -15.83 -17.49 -17.07
N PRO A 159 -15.44 -17.05 -15.86
CA PRO A 159 -14.07 -17.24 -15.35
C PRO A 159 -13.83 -18.71 -15.00
N ASP A 160 -13.58 -19.52 -16.03
CA ASP A 160 -13.16 -20.91 -15.87
C ASP A 160 -11.69 -20.97 -15.41
N VAL A 161 -11.35 -22.01 -14.64
CA VAL A 161 -10.01 -22.24 -14.10
C VAL A 161 -8.96 -22.23 -15.21
N SER A 162 -9.29 -22.83 -16.36
CA SER A 162 -8.41 -22.88 -17.55
C SER A 162 -8.05 -21.49 -18.08
N ILE A 163 -8.99 -20.54 -18.00
CA ILE A 163 -8.79 -19.15 -18.44
C ILE A 163 -7.98 -18.40 -17.38
N ILE A 164 -8.38 -18.48 -16.11
CA ILE A 164 -7.72 -17.76 -15.01
C ILE A 164 -6.25 -18.17 -14.84
N GLN A 165 -5.92 -19.45 -15.05
CA GLN A 165 -4.54 -19.93 -14.98
C GLN A 165 -3.62 -19.29 -16.04
N ARG A 166 -4.17 -18.91 -17.20
CA ARG A 166 -3.43 -18.27 -18.31
C ARG A 166 -3.29 -16.76 -18.15
N ILE A 167 -4.06 -16.14 -17.27
CA ILE A 167 -3.95 -14.71 -16.96
C ILE A 167 -2.74 -14.51 -16.03
N SER A 168 -1.77 -13.72 -16.48
CA SER A 168 -0.61 -13.30 -15.68
C SER A 168 -0.97 -12.19 -14.68
N GLN A 169 -0.21 -12.03 -13.60
CA GLN A 169 -0.43 -10.96 -12.60
C GLN A 169 -0.57 -9.56 -13.22
N ASP A 170 0.32 -9.20 -14.15
CA ASP A 170 0.29 -7.94 -14.92
C ASP A 170 -1.05 -7.74 -15.67
N LEU A 171 -1.53 -8.81 -16.30
CA LEU A 171 -2.79 -8.78 -17.02
C LEU A 171 -3.98 -8.71 -16.06
N SER A 172 -3.93 -9.39 -14.92
CA SER A 172 -4.96 -9.27 -13.88
C SER A 172 -5.09 -7.83 -13.39
N LEU A 173 -3.99 -7.16 -13.10
CA LEU A 173 -4.00 -5.75 -12.67
C LEU A 173 -4.54 -4.83 -13.77
N LYS A 174 -4.11 -5.04 -15.00
CA LYS A 174 -4.59 -4.27 -16.14
C LYS A 174 -6.09 -4.44 -16.37
N LEU A 175 -6.59 -5.67 -16.26
CA LEU A 175 -8.02 -5.96 -16.34
C LEU A 175 -8.77 -5.30 -15.19
N LEU A 176 -8.28 -5.40 -13.95
CA LEU A 176 -8.88 -4.69 -12.80
C LEU A 176 -8.95 -3.18 -13.04
N PHE A 177 -7.93 -2.59 -13.65
CA PHE A 177 -7.95 -1.17 -14.00
C PHE A 177 -9.00 -0.85 -15.07
N TYR A 178 -9.15 -1.68 -16.11
CA TYR A 178 -10.22 -1.50 -17.10
C TYR A 178 -11.63 -1.54 -16.47
N HIS A 179 -11.81 -2.29 -15.37
CA HIS A 179 -13.08 -2.30 -14.66
C HIS A 179 -13.43 -0.95 -14.03
N ILE A 180 -12.46 -0.06 -13.75
CA ILE A 180 -12.81 1.28 -13.25
C ILE A 180 -13.67 2.04 -14.28
N GLU A 181 -13.38 1.88 -15.57
CA GLU A 181 -14.13 2.48 -16.67
C GLU A 181 -15.41 1.69 -17.01
N TRP A 182 -15.40 0.36 -16.86
CA TRP A 182 -16.56 -0.48 -17.20
C TRP A 182 -17.64 -0.56 -16.12
N LEU A 183 -17.32 -0.12 -14.89
CA LEU A 183 -18.26 -0.13 -13.77
C LEU A 183 -19.01 1.20 -13.70
N GLU A 184 -20.31 1.14 -13.97
CA GLU A 184 -21.24 2.23 -13.71
C GLU A 184 -21.56 2.30 -12.21
N ASP A 185 -21.70 3.50 -11.67
CA ASP A 185 -21.89 3.67 -10.22
C ASP A 185 -23.23 3.10 -9.71
N SER A 186 -24.21 2.93 -10.59
CA SER A 186 -25.58 2.48 -10.26
C SER A 186 -25.84 1.00 -10.56
N THR A 187 -24.98 0.32 -11.32
CA THR A 187 -25.23 -1.06 -11.75
C THR A 187 -24.01 -1.94 -11.52
N PHE A 188 -24.17 -2.95 -10.67
CA PHE A 188 -23.16 -3.97 -10.44
C PHE A 188 -23.73 -5.37 -10.64
N THR A 189 -23.28 -6.04 -11.70
CA THR A 189 -23.79 -7.36 -12.07
C THR A 189 -23.02 -8.49 -11.36
N SER A 190 -23.70 -9.61 -11.14
CA SER A 190 -23.08 -10.82 -10.58
C SER A 190 -21.91 -11.33 -11.46
N LYS A 191 -22.01 -11.18 -12.79
CA LYS A 191 -20.93 -11.52 -13.73
C LYS A 191 -19.69 -10.66 -13.50
N GLN A 192 -19.85 -9.35 -13.32
CA GLN A 192 -18.74 -8.44 -13.00
C GLN A 192 -18.09 -8.80 -11.66
N ALA A 193 -18.90 -9.04 -10.63
CA ALA A 193 -18.40 -9.47 -9.32
C ALA A 193 -17.58 -10.76 -9.40
N THR A 194 -18.05 -11.75 -10.17
CA THR A 194 -17.37 -13.04 -10.33
C THR A 194 -16.03 -12.88 -11.04
N TRP A 195 -15.97 -12.08 -12.11
CA TRP A 195 -14.72 -11.79 -12.82
C TRP A 195 -13.73 -11.03 -11.94
N LEU A 196 -14.16 -9.98 -11.25
CA LEU A 196 -13.32 -9.22 -10.32
C LEU A 196 -12.76 -10.12 -9.21
N TRP A 197 -13.58 -10.97 -8.62
CA TRP A 197 -13.14 -11.94 -7.63
C TRP A 197 -12.11 -12.91 -8.20
N ALA A 198 -12.34 -13.44 -9.40
CA ALA A 198 -11.40 -14.36 -10.07
C ALA A 198 -10.09 -13.70 -10.50
N LEU A 199 -10.08 -12.40 -10.80
CA LEU A 199 -8.85 -11.65 -11.06
C LEU A 199 -8.06 -11.42 -9.76
N LEU A 200 -8.75 -11.13 -8.64
CA LEU A 200 -8.13 -10.97 -7.33
C LEU A 200 -7.52 -12.26 -6.79
N THR A 201 -8.11 -13.44 -7.06
CA THR A 201 -7.49 -14.72 -6.68
C THR A 201 -6.15 -14.92 -7.38
N ARG A 202 -5.96 -14.29 -8.54
CA ARG A 202 -4.76 -14.46 -9.36
C ARG A 202 -3.63 -13.47 -9.05
N LEU A 203 -3.89 -12.46 -8.21
CA LEU A 203 -2.88 -11.53 -7.73
C LEU A 203 -2.04 -12.14 -6.59
N ASP A 204 -0.73 -11.98 -6.67
CA ASP A 204 0.18 -12.35 -5.59
C ASP A 204 0.17 -11.31 -4.47
N LYS A 205 0.48 -11.75 -3.25
CA LYS A 205 0.51 -10.86 -2.07
C LYS A 205 1.68 -9.88 -2.13
N VAL A 206 2.78 -10.26 -2.77
CA VAL A 206 3.95 -9.41 -2.97
C VAL A 206 3.71 -8.56 -4.22
N MET A 207 3.61 -7.25 -4.04
CA MET A 207 3.30 -6.28 -5.09
C MET A 207 4.19 -5.05 -4.93
N THR A 208 4.43 -4.33 -6.03
CA THR A 208 5.12 -3.03 -5.96
C THR A 208 4.19 -1.94 -5.42
N SER A 209 4.77 -0.82 -4.99
CA SER A 209 4.00 0.34 -4.52
C SER A 209 2.99 0.82 -5.57
N ASP A 210 3.39 0.86 -6.85
CA ASP A 210 2.54 1.31 -7.94
C ASP A 210 1.35 0.35 -8.16
N GLN A 211 1.59 -0.96 -8.07
CA GLN A 211 0.53 -1.97 -8.20
C GLN A 211 -0.47 -1.90 -7.05
N LEU A 212 0.02 -1.66 -5.83
CA LEU A 212 -0.84 -1.41 -4.67
C LEU A 212 -1.66 -0.13 -4.86
N SER A 213 -1.07 0.95 -5.37
CA SER A 213 -1.80 2.18 -5.68
C SER A 213 -2.94 1.92 -6.66
N MET A 214 -2.67 1.20 -7.77
CA MET A 214 -3.72 0.81 -8.72
C MET A 214 -4.82 -0.01 -8.05
N LEU A 215 -4.46 -0.97 -7.21
CA LEU A 215 -5.44 -1.80 -6.49
C LEU A 215 -6.31 -0.98 -5.53
N ARG A 216 -5.71 0.02 -4.87
CA ARG A 216 -6.43 0.94 -3.98
C ARG A 216 -7.44 1.78 -4.77
N ASP A 217 -7.08 2.25 -5.96
CA ASP A 217 -8.00 3.05 -6.79
C ASP A 217 -9.20 2.24 -7.28
N VAL A 218 -9.00 0.96 -7.63
CA VAL A 218 -10.09 0.01 -7.89
C VAL A 218 -10.97 -0.17 -6.64
N SER A 219 -10.37 -0.35 -5.46
CA SER A 219 -11.13 -0.50 -4.22
C SER A 219 -11.90 0.78 -3.84
N ARG A 220 -11.37 1.97 -4.13
CA ARG A 220 -12.08 3.23 -3.94
C ARG A 220 -13.33 3.28 -4.82
N LYS A 221 -13.24 2.85 -6.08
CA LYS A 221 -14.42 2.73 -6.95
C LYS A 221 -15.47 1.80 -6.32
N PHE A 222 -15.07 0.65 -5.76
CA PHE A 222 -16.01 -0.24 -5.06
C PHE A 222 -16.68 0.43 -3.84
N ILE A 223 -15.93 1.22 -3.08
CA ILE A 223 -16.46 1.95 -1.92
C ILE A 223 -17.47 3.01 -2.38
N SER A 224 -17.14 3.77 -3.44
CA SER A 224 -18.05 4.77 -4.02
C SER A 224 -19.34 4.14 -4.53
N MET A 225 -19.24 3.00 -5.23
CA MET A 225 -20.42 2.24 -5.66
C MET A 225 -21.25 1.79 -4.46
N ARG A 226 -20.62 1.24 -3.41
CA ARG A 226 -21.33 0.76 -2.20
C ARG A 226 -22.12 1.88 -1.52
N GLN A 227 -21.61 3.11 -1.52
CA GLN A 227 -22.26 4.26 -0.89
C GLN A 227 -23.55 4.69 -1.61
N VAL A 228 -23.73 4.32 -2.88
CA VAL A 228 -24.98 4.57 -3.63
C VAL A 228 -26.13 3.70 -3.09
N HIS A 229 -25.81 2.52 -2.54
CA HIS A 229 -26.79 1.58 -2.02
C HIS A 229 -27.03 1.77 -0.52
N GLN A 230 -28.30 1.80 -0.12
CA GLN A 230 -28.71 2.02 1.28
C GLN A 230 -29.09 0.72 2.00
N ASP A 231 -29.42 -0.35 1.27
CA ASP A 231 -29.85 -1.63 1.84
C ASP A 231 -28.64 -2.58 2.03
N PRO A 232 -28.35 -3.01 3.27
CA PRO A 232 -27.28 -3.98 3.54
C PRO A 232 -27.54 -5.39 2.97
N LEU A 233 -28.78 -5.72 2.63
CA LEU A 233 -29.16 -7.02 2.05
C LEU A 233 -29.18 -7.01 0.51
N ASP A 234 -28.90 -5.86 -0.12
CA ASP A 234 -28.74 -5.79 -1.57
C ASP A 234 -27.59 -6.72 -2.00
N PRO A 235 -27.83 -7.67 -2.94
CA PRO A 235 -26.78 -8.51 -3.50
C PRO A 235 -25.54 -7.73 -3.97
N GLN A 236 -25.73 -6.51 -4.50
CA GLN A 236 -24.63 -5.67 -4.97
C GLN A 236 -23.72 -5.22 -3.83
N VAL A 237 -24.30 -4.81 -2.69
CA VAL A 237 -23.55 -4.44 -1.48
C VAL A 237 -22.76 -5.65 -0.96
N ILE A 238 -23.36 -6.84 -0.98
CA ILE A 238 -22.69 -8.08 -0.56
C ILE A 238 -21.46 -8.36 -1.44
N TYR A 239 -21.60 -8.25 -2.76
CA TYR A 239 -20.48 -8.45 -3.69
C TYR A 239 -19.36 -7.42 -3.48
N LEU A 240 -19.71 -6.14 -3.35
CA LEU A 240 -18.73 -5.07 -3.12
C LEU A 240 -18.00 -5.26 -1.79
N ASN A 241 -18.71 -5.63 -0.74
CA ASN A 241 -18.13 -5.94 0.56
C ASN A 241 -17.16 -7.12 0.52
N ILE A 242 -17.46 -8.17 -0.26
CA ILE A 242 -16.53 -9.28 -0.48
C ILE A 242 -15.23 -8.76 -1.11
N LEU A 243 -15.33 -7.98 -2.18
CA LEU A 243 -14.17 -7.46 -2.92
C LEU A 243 -13.31 -6.51 -2.06
N ILE A 244 -13.94 -5.56 -1.36
CA ILE A 244 -13.26 -4.63 -0.45
C ILE A 244 -12.58 -5.40 0.70
N THR A 245 -13.25 -6.41 1.26
CA THR A 245 -12.68 -7.24 2.33
C THR A 245 -11.41 -7.95 1.86
N ILE A 246 -11.41 -8.48 0.63
CA ILE A 246 -10.22 -9.09 0.02
C ILE A 246 -9.09 -8.07 -0.07
N VAL A 247 -9.34 -6.89 -0.67
CA VAL A 247 -8.30 -5.85 -0.81
C VAL A 247 -7.74 -5.43 0.54
N ALA A 248 -8.61 -5.17 1.51
CA ALA A 248 -8.20 -4.64 2.80
C ALA A 248 -7.47 -5.65 3.69
N LYS A 249 -7.94 -6.90 3.76
CA LYS A 249 -7.37 -7.90 4.68
C LYS A 249 -6.31 -8.78 4.02
N HIS A 250 -6.49 -9.23 2.78
CA HIS A 250 -5.51 -10.11 2.13
C HIS A 250 -4.27 -9.33 1.62
N PHE A 251 -4.45 -8.11 1.08
CA PHE A 251 -3.35 -7.27 0.58
C PHE A 251 -2.89 -6.19 1.59
N GLY A 252 -3.38 -6.25 2.83
CA GLY A 252 -2.91 -5.41 3.94
C GLY A 252 -3.33 -3.93 3.86
N GLN A 253 -4.33 -3.59 3.05
CA GLN A 253 -4.84 -2.22 2.91
C GLN A 253 -5.97 -1.94 3.93
N ALA A 254 -5.65 -2.04 5.22
CA ALA A 254 -6.64 -2.01 6.30
C ALA A 254 -7.39 -0.67 6.43
N ASP A 255 -6.83 0.41 5.90
CA ASP A 255 -7.38 1.77 5.89
C ASP A 255 -8.58 1.95 4.94
N LEU A 256 -8.89 0.93 4.13
CA LEU A 256 -10.02 0.95 3.18
C LEU A 256 -11.34 0.40 3.76
N LEU A 257 -11.33 -0.11 4.99
CA LEU A 257 -12.52 -0.67 5.65
C LEU A 257 -13.28 0.39 6.44
#